data_AF-A0A930K2K5-F1
#
_entry.id   AF-A0A930K2K5-F1
#
_cell.length_a   1.000
_cell.length_b   1.000
_cell.length_c   1.000
_cell.angle_alpha   90.00
_cell.angle_beta   90.00
_cell.angle_gamma   90.00
#
_symmetry.space_group_name_H-M   'P 1'
#
loop_
_entity.id
_entity.type
_entity.pdbx_description
1 polymer ?
#
loop_
_entity_poly.entity_id
_entity_poly.type
_entity_poly.pdbx_seq_one_letter_code
_entity_poly.pdbx_strand_id
1 'polypeptide(L)'
;MKSKILSLAIIIAITIIALYCVLSGPDTIILHWNIGGEAESYGSKYLILTLPVISLIVFLLIVNQEKHPYDTSLMSEKSRKNKNPKALRDIMPILLLAILYITACSVQIISMSSLVPFSLIIIAIILFMYKSRKSTKL
;
A
#
# COMPACT_ATOMS: atom_id res chain seq x y z
N MET A 1 16.15 5.40 4.13
CA MET A 1 15.81 5.08 5.53
C MET A 1 14.47 5.67 5.94
N LYS A 2 14.24 7.00 5.77
CA LYS A 2 12.97 7.67 6.10
C LYS A 2 11.71 6.94 5.58
N SER A 3 11.66 6.58 4.29
CA SER A 3 10.49 5.87 3.71
C SER A 3 10.24 4.50 4.34
N LYS A 4 11.30 3.75 4.71
CA LYS A 4 11.15 2.43 5.35
C LYS A 4 10.60 2.55 6.76
N ILE A 5 11.09 3.52 7.53
CA ILE A 5 10.62 3.81 8.89
C ILE A 5 9.15 4.23 8.84
N LEU A 6 8.80 5.15 7.94
CA LEU A 6 7.41 5.58 7.75
C LEU A 6 6.51 4.41 7.35
N SER A 7 6.93 3.58 6.40
CA SER A 7 6.20 2.37 6.01
C SER A 7 5.99 1.40 7.17
N LEU A 8 7.01 1.19 8.00
CA LEU A 8 6.88 0.32 9.18
C LEU A 8 5.90 0.91 10.20
N ALA A 9 5.93 2.23 10.44
CA ALA A 9 4.97 2.91 11.30
C ALA A 9 3.53 2.76 10.77
N ILE A 10 3.32 2.86 9.46
CA ILE A 10 2.01 2.62 8.84
C ILE A 10 1.57 1.16 9.03
N ILE A 11 2.46 0.17 8.85
CA ILE A 11 2.15 -1.25 9.09
C ILE A 11 1.76 -1.50 10.54
N ILE A 12 2.46 -0.86 11.49
CA ILE A 12 2.11 -0.94 12.91
C ILE A 12 0.72 -0.37 13.14
N ALA A 13 0.38 0.78 12.55
CA ALA A 13 -0.96 1.36 12.66
C ALA A 13 -2.05 0.43 12.08
N ILE A 14 -1.83 -0.15 10.89
CA ILE A 14 -2.73 -1.15 10.28
C ILE A 14 -2.94 -2.33 11.24
N THR A 15 -1.85 -2.83 11.82
CA THR A 15 -1.87 -3.97 12.74
C THR A 15 -2.64 -3.65 14.01
N ILE A 16 -2.43 -2.48 14.61
CA ILE A 16 -3.15 -2.04 15.81
C ILE A 16 -4.65 -1.96 15.54
N ILE A 17 -5.07 -1.35 14.42
CA ILE A 17 -6.49 -1.23 14.06
C ILE A 17 -7.11 -2.61 13.83
N ALA A 18 -6.42 -3.49 13.10
CA ALA A 18 -6.87 -4.84 12.82
C ALA A 18 -7.05 -5.67 14.11
N LEU A 19 -6.07 -5.63 15.01
CA LEU A 19 -6.14 -6.32 16.30
C LEU A 19 -7.24 -5.76 17.19
N TYR A 20 -7.37 -4.43 17.27
CA TYR A 20 -8.45 -3.79 18.02
C TYR A 20 -9.83 -4.23 17.52
N CYS A 21 -10.02 -4.30 16.19
CA CYS A 21 -11.26 -4.78 15.60
C CYS A 21 -11.56 -6.24 15.96
N VAL A 22 -10.56 -7.12 15.94
CA VAL A 22 -10.75 -8.53 16.31
C VAL A 22 -11.11 -8.70 17.79
N LEU A 23 -10.49 -7.92 18.67
CA LEU A 23 -10.65 -8.04 20.12
C LEU A 23 -11.95 -7.39 20.63
N SER A 24 -12.31 -6.22 20.08
CA SER A 24 -13.38 -5.37 20.63
C SER A 24 -14.32 -4.79 19.58
N GLY A 25 -14.08 -5.05 18.29
CA GLY A 25 -14.89 -4.54 17.20
C GLY A 25 -16.12 -5.39 16.88
N PRO A 26 -16.96 -4.91 15.95
CA PRO A 26 -18.15 -5.63 15.50
C PRO A 26 -17.79 -6.96 14.85
N ASP A 27 -18.69 -7.95 14.92
CA ASP A 27 -18.46 -9.30 14.34
C ASP A 27 -18.34 -9.30 12.81
N THR A 28 -18.87 -8.26 12.17
CA THR A 28 -18.76 -8.05 10.73
C THR A 28 -18.11 -6.71 10.39
N ILE A 29 -17.29 -6.71 9.36
CA ILE A 29 -16.65 -5.54 8.77
C ILE A 29 -17.13 -5.34 7.32
N ILE A 30 -16.93 -4.14 6.78
CA ILE A 30 -17.15 -3.89 5.36
C ILE A 30 -15.98 -4.48 4.56
N LEU A 31 -16.30 -5.29 3.55
CA LEU A 31 -15.33 -5.92 2.67
C LEU A 31 -15.22 -5.23 1.31
N HIS A 32 -16.31 -4.63 0.84
CA HIS A 32 -16.36 -4.00 -0.48
C HIS A 32 -17.28 -2.78 -0.45
N TRP A 33 -16.90 -1.78 -1.26
CA TRP A 33 -17.69 -0.59 -1.53
C TRP A 33 -17.92 -0.46 -3.03
N ASN A 34 -19.09 0.06 -3.41
CA ASN A 34 -19.34 0.44 -4.78
C ASN A 34 -18.51 1.69 -5.18
N ILE A 35 -18.59 2.10 -6.45
CA ILE A 35 -17.88 3.29 -6.95
C ILE A 35 -18.25 4.57 -6.19
N GLY A 36 -19.49 4.66 -5.67
CA GLY A 36 -19.96 5.79 -4.86
C GLY A 36 -19.37 5.82 -3.44
N GLY A 37 -18.69 4.76 -3.00
CA GLY A 37 -18.14 4.65 -1.65
C GLY A 37 -19.15 4.09 -0.64
N GLU A 38 -20.27 3.54 -1.11
CA GLU A 38 -21.26 2.90 -0.25
C GLU A 38 -20.91 1.43 -0.05
N ALA A 39 -21.08 0.93 1.17
CA ALA A 39 -20.77 -0.46 1.50
C ALA A 39 -21.74 -1.41 0.79
N GLU A 40 -21.20 -2.35 0.03
CA GLU A 40 -21.98 -3.32 -0.76
C GLU A 40 -21.82 -4.76 -0.25
N SER A 41 -20.73 -5.04 0.47
CA SER A 41 -20.47 -6.37 1.03
C SER A 41 -19.89 -6.29 2.44
N TYR A 42 -20.31 -7.23 3.28
CA TYR A 42 -19.83 -7.40 4.65
C TYR A 42 -19.29 -8.82 4.85
N GLY A 43 -18.47 -9.02 5.88
CA GLY A 43 -18.02 -10.35 6.25
C GLY A 43 -17.30 -10.39 7.59
N SER A 44 -16.76 -11.56 7.95
CA SER A 44 -16.19 -11.81 9.27
C SER A 44 -15.07 -10.83 9.63
N LYS A 45 -15.10 -10.31 10.87
CA LYS A 45 -14.05 -9.41 11.40
C LYS A 45 -12.65 -9.97 11.32
N TYR A 46 -12.48 -11.29 11.39
CA TYR A 46 -11.16 -11.93 11.31
C TYR A 46 -10.46 -11.70 9.95
N LEU A 47 -11.23 -11.41 8.89
CA LEU A 47 -10.67 -11.09 7.58
C LEU A 47 -9.84 -9.80 7.60
N ILE A 48 -10.04 -8.89 8.56
CA ILE A 48 -9.23 -7.67 8.70
C ILE A 48 -7.74 -7.98 8.93
N LEU A 49 -7.42 -9.15 9.50
CA LEU A 49 -6.05 -9.59 9.76
C LEU A 49 -5.27 -9.89 8.47
N THR A 50 -5.95 -10.01 7.33
CA THR A 50 -5.29 -10.14 6.02
C THR A 50 -4.57 -8.86 5.61
N LEU A 51 -5.09 -7.68 5.99
CA LEU A 51 -4.51 -6.38 5.62
C LEU A 51 -3.11 -6.14 6.19
N PRO A 52 -2.79 -6.39 7.48
CA PRO A 52 -1.42 -6.30 7.97
C PRO A 52 -0.48 -7.32 7.31
N VAL A 53 -0.96 -8.53 6.97
CA VAL A 53 -0.16 -9.54 6.26
C VAL A 53 0.19 -9.07 4.86
N ILE A 54 -0.79 -8.59 4.08
CA ILE A 54 -0.56 -8.02 2.75
C ILE A 54 0.41 -6.84 2.82
N SER A 55 0.27 -5.99 3.82
CA SER A 55 1.14 -4.82 4.03
C SER A 55 2.60 -5.23 4.28
N LEU A 56 2.81 -6.29 5.07
CA LEU A 56 4.13 -6.85 5.31
C LEU A 56 4.72 -7.47 4.05
N ILE A 57 3.93 -8.21 3.26
CA ILE A 57 4.37 -8.79 1.99
C ILE A 57 4.81 -7.68 1.02
N VAL A 58 4.00 -6.62 0.86
CA VAL A 58 4.34 -5.46 0.00
C VAL A 58 5.66 -4.82 0.45
N PHE A 59 5.84 -4.62 1.76
CA PHE A 59 7.07 -4.05 2.31
C PHE A 59 8.29 -4.93 2.02
N LEU A 60 8.19 -6.23 2.30
CA LEU A 60 9.28 -7.18 2.08
C LEU A 60 9.63 -7.30 0.60
N LEU A 61 8.64 -7.36 -0.29
CA LEU A 61 8.85 -7.39 -1.74
C LEU A 61 9.61 -6.15 -2.20
N ILE A 62 9.20 -4.94 -1.80
CA ILE A 62 9.88 -3.71 -2.21
C ILE A 62 11.30 -3.61 -1.63
N VAL A 63 11.48 -3.98 -0.37
CA VAL A 63 12.82 -3.99 0.27
C VAL A 63 13.74 -5.02 -0.39
N ASN A 64 13.21 -6.20 -0.75
CA ASN A 64 13.96 -7.23 -1.45
C ASN A 64 14.34 -6.76 -2.86
N GLN A 65 13.42 -6.17 -3.61
CA GLN A 65 13.68 -5.59 -4.95
C GLN A 65 14.71 -4.46 -4.91
N GLU A 66 14.79 -3.69 -3.83
CA GLU A 66 15.83 -2.66 -3.66
C GLU A 66 17.22 -3.28 -3.42
N LYS A 67 17.31 -4.36 -2.63
CA LYS A 67 18.57 -5.05 -2.30
C LYS A 67 19.07 -5.95 -3.43
N HIS A 68 18.15 -6.65 -4.06
CA HIS A 68 18.36 -7.58 -5.15
C HIS A 68 17.46 -7.14 -6.31
N PRO A 69 17.81 -6.05 -7.03
CA PRO A 69 17.13 -5.73 -8.27
C PRO A 69 17.36 -6.94 -9.18
N TYR A 70 16.34 -7.79 -9.34
CA TYR A 70 16.43 -9.08 -10.02
C TYR A 70 17.29 -9.00 -11.28
N ASP A 71 17.98 -10.10 -11.58
CA ASP A 71 18.70 -10.28 -12.83
C ASP A 71 17.73 -10.03 -13.99
N THR A 72 17.80 -8.82 -14.53
CA THR A 72 16.86 -8.25 -15.50
C THR A 72 17.24 -8.72 -16.90
N SER A 73 17.76 -9.95 -17.03
CA SER A 73 18.19 -10.55 -18.28
C SER A 73 17.06 -10.60 -19.31
N LEU A 74 15.80 -10.63 -18.85
CA LEU A 74 14.59 -10.58 -19.67
C LEU A 74 14.06 -9.16 -19.96
N MET A 75 14.65 -8.11 -19.38
CA MET A 75 14.27 -6.72 -19.67
C MET A 75 15.18 -6.13 -20.73
N SER A 76 14.60 -5.38 -21.67
CA SER A 76 15.40 -4.68 -22.69
C SER A 76 16.41 -3.73 -22.04
N GLU A 77 17.58 -3.54 -22.67
CA GLU A 77 18.64 -2.65 -22.18
C GLU A 77 18.13 -1.26 -21.81
N LYS A 78 17.16 -0.73 -22.58
CA LYS A 78 16.52 0.57 -22.34
C LYS A 78 15.77 0.62 -21.01
N SER A 79 15.15 -0.48 -20.61
CA SER A 79 14.41 -0.61 -19.35
C SER A 79 15.34 -0.87 -18.16
N ARG A 80 16.47 -1.55 -18.40
CA ARG A 80 17.55 -1.75 -17.42
C ARG A 80 18.27 -0.43 -17.08
N LYS A 81 18.57 0.40 -18.09
CA LYS A 81 19.29 1.69 -17.94
C LYS A 81 18.46 2.79 -17.24
N ASN A 82 17.13 2.67 -17.25
CA ASN A 82 16.21 3.67 -16.70
C ASN A 82 15.61 3.26 -15.33
N LYS A 83 16.13 2.18 -14.73
CA LYS A 83 15.58 1.63 -13.50
C LYS A 83 16.22 2.32 -12.29
N ASN A 84 15.44 3.17 -11.62
CA ASN A 84 15.80 3.69 -10.30
C ASN A 84 15.15 2.81 -9.22
N PRO A 85 15.84 1.80 -8.65
CA PRO A 85 15.25 0.91 -7.65
C PRO A 85 14.77 1.66 -6.40
N LYS A 86 15.28 2.88 -6.16
CA LYS A 86 14.84 3.76 -5.07
C LYS A 86 13.46 4.39 -5.32
N ALA A 87 12.99 4.46 -6.57
CA ALA A 87 11.68 5.01 -6.89
C ALA A 87 10.54 4.17 -6.30
N LEU A 88 10.64 2.83 -6.37
CA LEU A 88 9.67 1.91 -5.74
C LEU A 88 9.62 2.08 -4.22
N ARG A 89 10.79 2.19 -3.58
CA ARG A 89 10.88 2.44 -2.14
C ARG A 89 10.20 3.74 -1.74
N ASP A 90 10.30 4.77 -2.57
CA ASP A 90 9.80 6.09 -2.24
C ASP A 90 8.26 6.19 -2.37
N ILE A 91 7.63 5.34 -3.19
CA ILE A 91 6.15 5.26 -3.29
C ILE A 91 5.54 4.28 -2.29
N MET A 92 6.32 3.37 -1.70
CA MET A 92 5.87 2.36 -0.74
C MET A 92 5.01 2.92 0.41
N PRO A 93 5.34 4.05 1.06
CA PRO A 93 4.47 4.61 2.10
C PRO A 93 3.08 5.00 1.59
N ILE A 94 2.96 5.44 0.34
CA ILE A 94 1.67 5.85 -0.25
C ILE A 94 0.80 4.62 -0.51
N LEU A 95 1.39 3.53 -1.01
CA LEU A 95 0.69 2.26 -1.18
C LEU A 95 0.19 1.71 0.17
N LEU A 96 1.03 1.75 1.19
CA LEU A 96 0.66 1.33 2.55
C LEU A 96 -0.39 2.26 3.17
N LEU A 97 -0.34 3.57 2.88
CA LEU A 97 -1.35 4.52 3.33
C LEU A 97 -2.72 4.21 2.72
N ALA A 98 -2.77 3.76 1.47
CA ALA A 98 -4.02 3.29 0.86
C ALA A 98 -4.57 2.05 1.60
N ILE A 99 -3.70 1.10 1.98
CA ILE A 99 -4.13 -0.07 2.78
C ILE A 99 -4.60 0.36 4.18
N LEU A 100 -3.91 1.30 4.83
CA LEU A 100 -4.33 1.88 6.11
C LEU A 100 -5.70 2.55 6.01
N TYR A 101 -5.92 3.32 4.96
CA TYR A 101 -7.20 3.97 4.70
C TYR A 101 -8.32 2.92 4.54
N ILE A 102 -8.10 1.91 3.71
CA ILE A 102 -9.06 0.80 3.53
C ILE A 102 -9.32 0.08 4.86
N THR A 103 -8.26 -0.20 5.64
CA THR A 103 -8.39 -0.84 6.97
C THR A 103 -9.31 -0.03 7.87
N ALA A 104 -9.09 1.28 7.97
CA ALA A 104 -9.88 2.17 8.82
C ALA A 104 -11.34 2.30 8.33
N CYS A 105 -11.57 2.31 7.01
CA CYS A 105 -12.91 2.28 6.43
C CYS A 105 -13.62 0.95 6.70
N SER A 106 -12.94 -0.19 6.55
CA SER A 106 -13.52 -1.52 6.76
C SER A 106 -14.10 -1.67 8.16
N VAL A 107 -13.42 -1.10 9.15
CA VAL A 107 -13.85 -1.11 10.56
C VAL A 107 -14.66 0.12 10.95
N GLN A 108 -15.05 0.96 9.99
CA GLN A 108 -15.92 2.12 10.16
C GLN A 108 -15.39 3.20 11.11
N ILE A 109 -14.05 3.30 11.28
CA ILE A 109 -13.43 4.43 12.02
C ILE A 109 -13.60 5.73 11.22
N ILE A 110 -13.57 5.62 9.88
CA ILE A 110 -13.78 6.71 8.94
C ILE A 110 -14.73 6.26 7.83
N SER A 111 -15.56 7.17 7.33
CA SER A 111 -16.41 6.89 6.18
C SER A 111 -15.59 6.77 4.89
N MET A 112 -15.96 5.81 4.05
CA MET A 112 -15.33 5.63 2.74
C MET A 112 -15.64 6.82 1.83
N SER A 113 -14.61 7.34 1.19
CA SER A 113 -14.67 8.27 0.08
C SER A 113 -13.82 7.69 -1.03
N SER A 114 -14.45 7.23 -2.12
CA SER A 114 -13.77 6.57 -3.23
C SER A 114 -12.64 7.43 -3.82
N LEU A 115 -12.74 8.75 -3.74
CA LEU A 115 -11.72 9.67 -4.23
C LEU A 115 -10.36 9.46 -3.54
N VAL A 116 -10.34 9.08 -2.26
CA VAL A 116 -9.10 8.95 -1.48
C VAL A 116 -8.18 7.85 -2.03
N PRO A 117 -8.60 6.56 -2.13
CA PRO A 117 -7.73 5.51 -2.65
C PRO A 117 -7.33 5.76 -4.11
N PHE A 118 -8.24 6.27 -4.95
CA PHE A 118 -7.89 6.62 -6.33
C PHE A 118 -6.84 7.73 -6.40
N SER A 119 -6.98 8.78 -5.58
CA SER A 119 -6.01 9.88 -5.53
C SER A 119 -4.64 9.39 -5.07
N LEU A 120 -4.59 8.53 -4.03
CA LEU A 120 -3.33 7.95 -3.55
C LEU A 120 -2.64 7.10 -4.62
N ILE A 121 -3.38 6.29 -5.37
CA ILE A 121 -2.85 5.49 -6.47
C ILE A 121 -2.31 6.39 -7.59
N ILE A 122 -3.06 7.41 -8.00
CA ILE A 122 -2.63 8.37 -9.03
C ILE A 122 -1.36 9.09 -8.59
N ILE A 123 -1.30 9.57 -7.34
CA ILE A 123 -0.11 10.22 -6.77
C ILE A 123 1.09 9.26 -6.77
N ALA A 124 0.89 7.99 -6.39
CA ALA A 124 1.94 6.99 -6.42
C ALA A 124 2.49 6.77 -7.85
N ILE A 125 1.61 6.67 -8.85
CA ILE A 125 2.00 6.52 -10.26
C ILE A 125 2.78 7.74 -10.75
N ILE A 126 2.29 8.95 -10.50
CA ILE A 126 2.96 10.20 -10.91
C ILE A 126 4.34 10.30 -10.27
N LEU A 127 4.45 10.04 -8.97
CA LEU A 127 5.74 10.08 -8.25
C LEU A 127 6.70 9.00 -8.73
N PHE A 128 6.19 7.80 -9.01
CA PHE A 128 6.98 6.73 -9.59
C PHE A 128 7.56 7.14 -10.95
N MET A 129 6.71 7.63 -11.85
CA MET A 129 7.12 8.09 -13.18
C MET A 129 8.12 9.24 -13.09
N TYR A 130 7.88 10.23 -12.23
CA TYR A 130 8.77 11.36 -12.01
C TYR A 130 10.15 10.91 -11.52
N LYS A 131 10.20 10.05 -10.49
CA LYS A 131 11.46 9.56 -9.90
C LYS A 131 12.20 8.57 -10.78
N SER A 132 11.47 7.80 -11.61
CA SER A 132 12.08 6.94 -12.61
C SER A 132 12.79 7.78 -13.68
N ARG A 133 12.13 8.82 -14.22
CA ARG A 133 12.70 9.70 -15.26
C ARG A 133 13.82 10.62 -14.76
N LYS A 134 13.78 11.06 -13.49
CA LYS A 134 14.85 11.91 -12.93
C LYS A 134 16.21 11.20 -12.89
N SER A 135 16.23 9.87 -12.83
CA SER A 135 17.46 9.08 -12.87
C SER A 135 18.14 9.03 -14.23
N THR A 136 17.44 9.39 -15.33
CA THR A 136 18.00 9.41 -16.70
C THR A 136 18.70 10.71 -17.11
N LYS A 137 18.75 11.73 -16.24
CA LYS A 137 19.32 13.05 -16.55
C LYS A 137 20.68 13.34 -15.89
N LEU A 138 21.34 12.33 -15.33
CA LEU A 138 22.76 12.34 -14.93
C LEU A 138 23.51 11.32 -15.77
#